data_AF-A0A3M7F0L8-F1
#
_entry.id   AF-A0A3M7F0L8-F1
#
_cell.length_a   1.000
_cell.length_b   1.000
_cell.length_c   1.000
_cell.angle_alpha   90.00
_cell.angle_beta   90.00
_cell.angle_gamma   90.00
#
_symmetry.space_group_name_H-M   'P 1'
#
loop_
_entity.id
_entity.type
_entity.pdbx_description
1 polymer ?
#
loop_
_entity_poly.entity_id
_entity_poly.type
_entity_poly.pdbx_seq_one_letter_code
_entity_poly.pdbx_strand_id
1 'polypeptide(L)'
;MADDVLRRTFTALDDTQDDPTKTFEEAEMVLPHYLTGTQDLIDQRISLMRRLAGDLTDGRRPQDHALAMVNLLIKLFDGWTWQQVCEFGTQSIPFKDGLAVGEGMVPFNRLMLALLEKATGSPADAAHAASMLETVQAVVKLWLCTGDTGVATQAGQLIQDLLKVDSPAQGADDAPTGGGQGLVWRRVFGDRDVYSIFLESCSLSSKVEGMSKNAKTLAQARLMEVLPRLAAMNWQAVANGHHRDIEAKYEIAQGGGLLDFAALKMVDYKEDVLMHRCLIDFFSDMMQATASLDTHTMAPHDSLGLQYLITHGLHARTSAIYLQLPGSNPDPIDSMFLYGPAANYLATYASTYPGHFLAGQMPKQVNERLMYTLELSPGRWAHSDSPKNDLHLAASLPRKALLPESSWSSSPVSLLPSKATNPDALHTLATIFHGPERKTLVFPPPAEGHTDPDAAEEGAAARAIYYHYLANNPRFWQDITTHADTVALKDLALSAIRCITSVITAEWPTTTADLPLPTTIATPETGHLAILSPPALEYTLPYLLKPPQTFANLVGGRGDPESAAYLIASAKFDALRALNSRLMVQVEQQPGQGYEEILATIGKRLAEGPMSREGQVGGNVGVLEL
;
A
#
# COMPACT_ATOMS: atom_id res chain seq x y z
N MET A 1 -32.82 25.86 -21.89
CA MET A 1 -32.64 24.44 -21.54
C MET A 1 -32.55 24.28 -20.03
N ALA A 2 -31.59 24.93 -19.36
CA ALA A 2 -31.47 24.87 -17.88
C ALA A 2 -32.70 25.39 -17.11
N ASP A 3 -33.34 26.49 -17.55
CA ASP A 3 -34.58 26.99 -16.90
C ASP A 3 -35.76 26.01 -17.00
N ASP A 4 -35.82 25.25 -18.10
CA ASP A 4 -36.86 24.25 -18.28
C ASP A 4 -36.60 23.02 -17.39
N VAL A 5 -35.34 22.60 -17.26
CA VAL A 5 -34.92 21.57 -16.28
C VAL A 5 -35.29 22.02 -14.87
N LEU A 6 -34.93 23.25 -14.47
CA LEU A 6 -35.24 23.79 -13.14
C LEU A 6 -36.74 23.78 -12.85
N ARG A 7 -37.56 24.22 -13.81
CA ARG A 7 -39.03 24.19 -13.68
C ARG A 7 -39.55 22.76 -13.54
N ARG A 8 -39.06 21.83 -14.37
CA ARG A 8 -39.43 20.40 -14.28
C ARG A 8 -39.04 19.79 -12.94
N THR A 9 -37.88 20.16 -12.39
CA THR A 9 -37.44 19.72 -11.05
C THR A 9 -38.35 20.23 -9.94
N PHE A 10 -38.77 21.51 -9.97
CA PHE A 10 -39.76 22.02 -9.01
C PHE A 10 -41.11 21.32 -9.12
N THR A 11 -41.60 21.07 -10.35
CA THR A 11 -42.84 20.32 -10.56
C THR A 11 -42.73 18.88 -10.05
N ALA A 12 -41.60 18.21 -10.26
CA ALA A 12 -41.34 16.86 -9.74
C ALA A 12 -41.22 16.79 -8.21
N LEU A 13 -40.94 17.92 -7.56
CA LEU A 13 -41.03 18.06 -6.10
C LEU A 13 -42.48 18.25 -5.63
N ASP A 14 -43.36 18.83 -6.44
CA ASP A 14 -44.78 18.92 -6.12
C ASP A 14 -45.55 17.62 -6.40
N ASP A 15 -45.12 16.86 -7.40
CA ASP A 15 -45.74 15.61 -7.79
C ASP A 15 -45.09 14.41 -7.07
N THR A 16 -45.83 13.83 -6.13
CA THR A 16 -45.39 12.65 -5.38
C THR A 16 -45.86 11.32 -6.00
N GLN A 17 -46.62 11.35 -7.11
CA GLN A 17 -47.22 10.15 -7.71
C GLN A 17 -46.36 9.54 -8.82
N ASP A 18 -45.65 10.36 -9.60
CA ASP A 18 -44.78 9.92 -10.69
C ASP A 18 -43.33 9.69 -10.25
N ASP A 19 -42.59 8.82 -10.96
CA ASP A 19 -41.16 8.57 -10.74
C ASP A 19 -40.32 9.75 -11.27
N PRO A 20 -39.71 10.56 -10.39
CA PRO A 20 -38.98 11.76 -10.78
C PRO A 20 -37.48 11.49 -11.06
N THR A 21 -37.02 10.24 -10.98
CA THR A 21 -35.58 9.88 -10.95
C THR A 21 -34.81 10.46 -12.14
N LYS A 22 -35.31 10.27 -13.36
CA LYS A 22 -34.68 10.83 -14.58
C LYS A 22 -34.61 12.35 -14.58
N THR A 23 -35.63 13.01 -14.01
CA THR A 23 -35.67 14.48 -13.93
C THR A 23 -34.61 14.98 -12.95
N PHE A 24 -34.39 14.27 -11.84
CA PHE A 24 -33.34 14.61 -10.88
C PHE A 24 -31.93 14.31 -11.41
N GLU A 25 -31.73 13.23 -12.17
CA GLU A 25 -30.46 12.93 -12.84
C GLU A 25 -30.10 13.99 -13.90
N GLU A 26 -31.07 14.43 -14.71
CA GLU A 26 -30.87 15.53 -15.67
C GLU A 26 -30.56 16.84 -14.94
N ALA A 27 -31.24 17.10 -13.82
CA ALA A 27 -31.01 18.26 -12.97
C ALA A 27 -29.61 18.24 -12.34
N GLU A 28 -29.11 17.07 -11.91
CA GLU A 28 -27.78 16.89 -11.31
C GLU A 28 -26.69 17.34 -12.28
N MET A 29 -26.83 17.03 -13.57
CA MET A 29 -25.82 17.40 -14.58
C MET A 29 -25.81 18.91 -14.90
N VAL A 30 -26.98 19.55 -14.89
CA VAL A 30 -27.17 20.88 -15.48
C VAL A 30 -27.25 22.00 -14.42
N LEU A 31 -28.00 21.78 -13.34
CA LEU A 31 -28.37 22.84 -12.38
C LEU A 31 -27.20 23.33 -11.50
N PRO A 32 -26.28 22.49 -11.00
CA PRO A 32 -25.19 22.95 -10.15
C PRO A 32 -24.31 24.01 -10.82
N HIS A 33 -24.03 23.86 -12.12
CA HIS A 33 -23.25 24.84 -12.89
C HIS A 33 -24.08 26.07 -13.22
N TYR A 34 -25.34 25.89 -13.58
CA TYR A 34 -26.23 26.99 -13.97
C TYR A 34 -26.49 27.96 -12.80
N LEU A 35 -26.64 27.45 -11.58
CA LEU A 35 -27.09 28.22 -10.41
C LEU A 35 -25.96 28.87 -9.58
N THR A 36 -24.78 29.10 -10.18
CA THR A 36 -23.59 29.67 -9.48
C THR A 36 -23.31 31.15 -9.79
N GLY A 37 -24.12 31.78 -10.64
CA GLY A 37 -23.88 33.13 -11.17
C GLY A 37 -24.50 34.28 -10.36
N THR A 38 -25.63 34.81 -10.85
CA THR A 38 -26.29 36.00 -10.29
C THR A 38 -26.95 35.72 -8.94
N GLN A 39 -27.17 36.78 -8.12
CA GLN A 39 -27.83 36.67 -6.82
C GLN A 39 -29.20 35.97 -6.93
N ASP A 40 -29.98 36.28 -7.96
CA ASP A 40 -31.29 35.64 -8.21
C ASP A 40 -31.15 34.11 -8.42
N LEU A 41 -30.10 33.66 -9.10
CA LEU A 41 -29.84 32.23 -9.33
C LEU A 41 -29.35 31.54 -8.06
N ILE A 42 -28.58 32.24 -7.23
CA ILE A 42 -28.17 31.76 -5.90
C ILE A 42 -29.40 31.61 -4.99
N ASP A 43 -30.32 32.57 -5.00
CA ASP A 43 -31.56 32.49 -4.23
C ASP A 43 -32.45 31.34 -4.71
N GLN A 44 -32.52 31.10 -6.02
CA GLN A 44 -33.19 29.93 -6.61
C GLN A 44 -32.53 28.61 -6.21
N ARG A 45 -31.19 28.56 -6.17
CA ARG A 45 -30.42 27.41 -5.66
C ARG A 45 -30.80 27.09 -4.23
N ILE A 46 -30.80 28.08 -3.34
CA ILE A 46 -31.14 27.93 -1.92
C ILE A 46 -32.60 27.48 -1.77
N SER A 47 -33.52 28.04 -2.55
CA SER A 47 -34.93 27.63 -2.54
C SER A 47 -35.11 26.17 -2.96
N LEU A 48 -34.42 25.74 -4.03
CA LEU A 48 -34.44 24.35 -4.48
C LEU A 48 -33.87 23.41 -3.41
N MET A 49 -32.73 23.77 -2.81
CA MET A 49 -32.09 22.99 -1.75
C MET A 49 -33.00 22.82 -0.52
N ARG A 50 -33.66 23.89 -0.06
CA ARG A 50 -34.60 23.81 1.07
C ARG A 50 -35.77 22.89 0.79
N ARG A 51 -36.27 22.91 -0.45
CA ARG A 51 -37.39 22.07 -0.87
C ARG A 51 -36.99 20.60 -0.98
N LEU A 52 -35.82 20.33 -1.56
CA LEU A 52 -35.22 18.99 -1.57
C LEU A 52 -35.00 18.46 -0.15
N ALA A 53 -34.44 19.28 0.75
CA ALA A 53 -34.22 18.89 2.14
C ALA A 53 -35.55 18.63 2.89
N GLY A 54 -36.55 19.47 2.68
CA GLY A 54 -37.89 19.28 3.26
C GLY A 54 -38.55 17.98 2.81
N ASP A 55 -38.54 17.71 1.51
CA ASP A 55 -39.11 16.48 0.94
C ASP A 55 -38.34 15.22 1.37
N LEU A 56 -37.02 15.32 1.55
CA LEU A 56 -36.19 14.24 2.07
C LEU A 56 -36.58 13.85 3.51
N THR A 57 -37.10 14.79 4.30
CA THR A 57 -37.61 14.52 5.66
C THR A 57 -39.07 14.05 5.69
N ASP A 58 -39.81 14.16 4.57
CA ASP A 58 -41.19 13.68 4.46
C ASP A 58 -41.19 12.20 4.03
N GLY A 59 -41.45 11.30 4.99
CA GLY A 59 -41.38 9.83 4.82
C GLY A 59 -42.43 9.21 3.87
N ARG A 60 -43.00 9.99 2.95
CA ARG A 60 -44.04 9.59 2.00
C ARG A 60 -43.49 9.11 0.66
N ARG A 61 -42.22 9.35 0.31
CA ARG A 61 -41.63 8.93 -0.99
C ARG A 61 -40.89 7.59 -0.91
N PRO A 62 -40.89 6.78 -2.00
CA PRO A 62 -40.06 5.57 -2.12
C PRO A 62 -38.55 5.84 -1.98
N GLN A 63 -37.81 4.88 -1.43
CA GLN A 63 -36.36 5.00 -1.14
C GLN A 63 -35.50 5.23 -2.40
N ASP A 64 -35.88 4.66 -3.54
CA ASP A 64 -35.13 4.81 -4.80
C ASP A 64 -35.10 6.27 -5.28
N HIS A 65 -36.16 7.03 -5.02
CA HIS A 65 -36.23 8.46 -5.37
C HIS A 65 -35.35 9.33 -4.45
N ALA A 66 -35.10 8.88 -3.22
CA ALA A 66 -34.28 9.61 -2.26
C ALA A 66 -32.82 9.69 -2.69
N LEU A 67 -32.30 8.67 -3.40
CA LEU A 67 -30.92 8.66 -3.88
C LEU A 67 -30.64 9.74 -4.93
N ALA A 68 -31.51 9.88 -5.94
CA ALA A 68 -31.34 10.90 -6.98
C ALA A 68 -31.47 12.32 -6.41
N MET A 69 -32.40 12.51 -5.48
CA MET A 69 -32.55 13.78 -4.75
C MET A 69 -31.33 14.13 -3.91
N VAL A 70 -30.77 13.14 -3.20
CA VAL A 70 -29.54 13.31 -2.42
C VAL A 70 -28.36 13.67 -3.31
N ASN A 71 -28.16 12.97 -4.43
CA ASN A 71 -27.04 13.26 -5.33
C ASN A 71 -27.12 14.68 -5.88
N LEU A 72 -28.31 15.08 -6.34
CA LEU A 72 -28.57 16.46 -6.75
C LEU A 72 -28.26 17.43 -5.61
N LEU A 73 -28.73 17.16 -4.39
CA LEU A 73 -28.50 18.03 -3.25
C LEU A 73 -27.01 18.15 -2.91
N ILE A 74 -26.24 17.05 -2.91
CA ILE A 74 -24.79 17.05 -2.72
C ILE A 74 -24.12 17.96 -3.76
N LYS A 75 -24.47 17.83 -5.04
CA LYS A 75 -23.94 18.71 -6.10
C LYS A 75 -24.35 20.16 -5.94
N LEU A 76 -25.56 20.42 -5.45
CA LEU A 76 -26.02 21.77 -5.11
C LEU A 76 -25.32 22.33 -3.86
N PHE A 77 -24.54 21.56 -3.11
CA PHE A 77 -23.63 22.08 -2.07
C PHE A 77 -22.19 22.26 -2.57
N ASP A 78 -21.88 21.97 -3.83
CA ASP A 78 -20.52 22.16 -4.36
C ASP A 78 -20.12 23.66 -4.33
N GLY A 79 -18.92 23.92 -3.82
CA GLY A 79 -18.39 25.28 -3.62
C GLY A 79 -18.89 26.01 -2.36
N TRP A 80 -19.74 25.38 -1.53
CA TRP A 80 -20.14 25.94 -0.24
C TRP A 80 -19.09 25.70 0.84
N THR A 81 -18.94 26.69 1.73
CA THR A 81 -18.13 26.60 2.95
C THR A 81 -18.88 25.90 4.08
N TRP A 82 -18.15 25.40 5.08
CA TRP A 82 -18.74 24.77 6.26
C TRP A 82 -19.71 25.69 7.01
N GLN A 83 -19.39 26.98 7.13
CA GLN A 83 -20.27 27.95 7.78
C GLN A 83 -21.61 28.07 7.05
N GLN A 84 -21.61 28.16 5.72
CA GLN A 84 -22.83 28.22 4.92
C GLN A 84 -23.67 26.94 5.07
N VAL A 85 -23.02 25.78 5.17
CA VAL A 85 -23.71 24.51 5.45
C VAL A 85 -24.36 24.51 6.84
N CYS A 86 -23.68 25.03 7.86
CA CYS A 86 -24.24 25.12 9.21
C CYS A 86 -25.44 26.08 9.30
N GLU A 87 -25.33 27.25 8.65
CA GLU A 87 -26.41 28.22 8.54
C GLU A 87 -27.64 27.64 7.84
N PHE A 88 -27.43 26.76 6.85
CA PHE A 88 -28.51 26.02 6.20
C PHE A 88 -29.07 24.88 7.07
N GLY A 89 -28.19 24.09 7.70
CA GLY A 89 -28.52 22.85 8.40
C GLY A 89 -29.29 23.04 9.72
N THR A 90 -29.01 24.12 10.45
CA THR A 90 -29.66 24.43 11.75
C THR A 90 -31.20 24.56 11.69
N GLN A 91 -31.78 24.68 10.49
CA GLN A 91 -33.23 24.77 10.29
C GLN A 91 -33.81 23.65 9.41
N SER A 92 -32.99 22.82 8.77
CA SER A 92 -33.48 21.95 7.68
C SER A 92 -32.84 20.56 7.60
N ILE A 93 -31.71 20.29 8.26
CA ILE A 93 -31.04 18.98 8.17
C ILE A 93 -30.64 18.47 9.57
N PRO A 94 -31.36 17.48 10.14
CA PRO A 94 -30.97 16.87 11.40
C PRO A 94 -29.82 15.88 11.20
N PHE A 95 -28.57 16.33 11.41
CA PHE A 95 -27.37 15.50 11.24
C PHE A 95 -27.43 14.17 11.99
N LYS A 96 -27.88 14.17 13.24
CA LYS A 96 -27.97 12.96 14.08
C LYS A 96 -28.88 11.90 13.45
N ASP A 97 -30.07 12.31 13.01
CA ASP A 97 -31.07 11.40 12.45
C ASP A 97 -30.65 10.92 11.06
N GLY A 98 -30.04 11.82 10.25
CA GLY A 98 -29.51 11.48 8.93
C GLY A 98 -28.30 10.56 8.95
N LEU A 99 -27.60 10.43 10.09
CA LEU A 99 -26.47 9.52 10.32
C LEU A 99 -26.90 8.20 11.00
N ALA A 100 -28.20 7.95 11.13
CA ALA A 100 -28.69 6.72 11.76
C ALA A 100 -28.30 5.47 10.94
N VAL A 101 -27.96 4.40 11.65
CA VAL A 101 -27.61 3.11 11.04
C VAL A 101 -28.88 2.43 10.52
N GLY A 102 -28.93 2.16 9.21
CA GLY A 102 -30.01 1.39 8.58
C GLY A 102 -29.86 1.35 7.06
N GLU A 103 -30.34 0.27 6.43
CA GLU A 103 -30.25 0.10 4.96
C GLU A 103 -30.99 1.21 4.21
N GLY A 104 -32.19 1.60 4.67
CA GLY A 104 -32.96 2.71 4.11
C GLY A 104 -32.35 4.10 4.35
N MET A 105 -31.30 4.20 5.18
CA MET A 105 -30.64 5.47 5.53
C MET A 105 -29.41 5.74 4.67
N VAL A 106 -28.97 4.79 3.82
CA VAL A 106 -27.72 4.91 3.05
C VAL A 106 -27.61 6.21 2.24
N PRO A 107 -28.63 6.67 1.49
CA PRO A 107 -28.57 7.96 0.80
C PRO A 107 -28.37 9.13 1.77
N PHE A 108 -29.10 9.15 2.89
CA PHE A 108 -29.01 10.20 3.90
C PHE A 108 -27.64 10.24 4.57
N ASN A 109 -27.09 9.06 4.88
CA ASN A 109 -25.74 8.91 5.42
C ASN A 109 -24.71 9.57 4.48
N ARG A 110 -24.80 9.30 3.17
CA ARG A 110 -23.90 9.91 2.17
C ARG A 110 -24.01 11.43 2.12
N LEU A 111 -25.24 11.97 2.18
CA LEU A 111 -25.46 13.42 2.26
C LEU A 111 -24.79 14.00 3.51
N MET A 112 -25.06 13.42 4.69
CA MET A 112 -24.55 13.95 5.95
C MET A 112 -23.02 13.91 5.99
N LEU A 113 -22.41 12.82 5.51
CA LEU A 113 -20.96 12.69 5.43
C LEU A 113 -20.36 13.70 4.45
N ALA A 114 -20.94 13.88 3.25
CA ALA A 114 -20.47 14.86 2.27
C ALA A 114 -20.56 16.31 2.77
N LEU A 115 -21.56 16.62 3.61
CA LEU A 115 -21.67 17.93 4.26
C LEU A 115 -20.63 18.10 5.37
N LEU A 116 -20.42 17.08 6.21
CA LEU A 116 -19.42 17.10 7.27
C LEU A 116 -17.99 17.12 6.73
N GLU A 117 -17.73 16.53 5.56
CA GLU A 117 -16.44 16.62 4.87
C GLU A 117 -16.02 18.07 4.61
N LYS A 118 -16.98 19.01 4.45
CA LYS A 118 -16.64 20.44 4.31
C LYS A 118 -15.95 21.01 5.56
N ALA A 119 -16.20 20.45 6.75
CA ALA A 119 -15.53 20.86 7.98
C ALA A 119 -14.03 20.50 8.01
N THR A 120 -13.57 19.60 7.13
CA THR A 120 -12.15 19.26 7.01
C THR A 120 -11.35 20.36 6.30
N GLY A 121 -12.00 21.40 5.76
CA GLY A 121 -11.34 22.48 5.04
C GLY A 121 -10.49 23.41 5.92
N SER A 122 -10.78 23.53 7.23
CA SER A 122 -10.00 24.34 8.15
C SER A 122 -10.03 23.79 9.59
N PRO A 123 -8.97 24.02 10.40
CA PRO A 123 -8.97 23.59 11.80
C PRO A 123 -10.08 24.22 12.65
N ALA A 124 -10.49 25.45 12.32
CA ALA A 124 -11.59 26.13 13.03
C ALA A 124 -12.95 25.48 12.73
N ASP A 125 -13.17 25.07 11.49
CA ASP A 125 -14.39 24.37 11.07
C ASP A 125 -14.45 22.96 11.68
N ALA A 126 -13.33 22.23 11.69
CA ALA A 126 -13.21 20.94 12.34
C ALA A 126 -13.48 21.03 13.86
N ALA A 127 -12.96 22.07 14.52
CA ALA A 127 -13.26 22.38 15.91
C ALA A 127 -14.76 22.68 16.14
N HIS A 128 -15.42 23.39 15.21
CA HIS A 128 -16.86 23.60 15.29
C HIS A 128 -17.64 22.29 15.16
N ALA A 129 -17.29 21.42 14.20
CA ALA A 129 -17.88 20.09 14.07
C ALA A 129 -17.69 19.25 15.34
N ALA A 130 -16.53 19.33 15.99
CA ALA A 130 -16.28 18.67 17.28
C ALA A 130 -17.15 19.18 18.43
N SER A 131 -17.71 20.40 18.33
CA SER A 131 -18.67 20.90 19.32
C SER A 131 -20.03 20.19 19.26
N MET A 132 -20.37 19.58 18.12
CA MET A 132 -21.61 18.87 17.87
C MET A 132 -21.52 17.41 18.39
N LEU A 133 -21.61 17.23 19.71
CA LEU A 133 -21.44 15.92 20.39
C LEU A 133 -22.28 14.79 19.76
N GLU A 134 -23.58 15.00 19.62
CA GLU A 134 -24.49 13.95 19.11
C GLU A 134 -24.16 13.54 17.66
N THR A 135 -23.68 14.50 16.86
CA THR A 135 -23.26 14.24 15.48
C THR A 135 -21.99 13.41 15.47
N VAL A 136 -20.98 13.75 16.28
CA VAL A 136 -19.75 12.95 16.36
C VAL A 136 -20.04 11.52 16.84
N GLN A 137 -20.91 11.36 17.85
CA GLN A 137 -21.37 10.03 18.30
C GLN A 137 -22.04 9.25 17.16
N ALA A 138 -22.92 9.91 16.40
CA ALA A 138 -23.60 9.29 15.27
C ALA A 138 -22.62 8.88 14.15
N VAL A 139 -21.61 9.71 13.82
CA VAL A 139 -20.57 9.37 12.83
C VAL A 139 -19.75 8.16 13.28
N VAL A 140 -19.28 8.12 14.54
CA VAL A 140 -18.49 6.98 15.06
C VAL A 140 -19.33 5.70 15.06
N LYS A 141 -20.59 5.78 15.50
CA LYS A 141 -21.52 4.65 15.46
C LYS A 141 -21.82 4.20 14.04
N LEU A 142 -22.05 5.14 13.11
CA LEU A 142 -22.30 4.84 11.70
C LEU A 142 -21.11 4.12 11.08
N TRP A 143 -19.90 4.64 11.28
CA TRP A 143 -18.66 4.05 10.79
C TRP A 143 -18.51 2.59 11.24
N LEU A 144 -18.68 2.33 12.54
CA LEU A 144 -18.45 1.00 13.09
C LEU A 144 -19.59 0.02 12.77
N CYS A 145 -20.84 0.48 12.71
CA CYS A 145 -22.00 -0.41 12.71
C CYS A 145 -22.74 -0.54 11.37
N THR A 146 -22.46 0.30 10.36
CA THR A 146 -23.18 0.23 9.07
C THR A 146 -22.85 -1.04 8.28
N GLY A 147 -23.84 -1.59 7.56
CA GLY A 147 -23.65 -2.70 6.62
C GLY A 147 -23.13 -2.25 5.25
N ASP A 148 -23.29 -0.98 4.88
CA ASP A 148 -22.83 -0.44 3.60
C ASP A 148 -21.33 -0.12 3.66
N THR A 149 -20.54 -0.73 2.78
CA THR A 149 -19.08 -0.56 2.77
C THR A 149 -18.67 0.85 2.34
N GLY A 150 -19.38 1.46 1.38
CA GLY A 150 -19.08 2.80 0.90
C GLY A 150 -19.26 3.87 1.99
N VAL A 151 -20.39 3.83 2.69
CA VAL A 151 -20.68 4.71 3.83
C VAL A 151 -19.68 4.49 4.96
N ALA A 152 -19.32 3.24 5.26
CA ALA A 152 -18.33 2.95 6.30
C ALA A 152 -16.96 3.55 5.97
N THR A 153 -16.47 3.34 4.74
CA THR A 153 -15.19 3.90 4.29
C THR A 153 -15.22 5.42 4.32
N GLN A 154 -16.31 6.04 3.84
CA GLN A 154 -16.46 7.49 3.86
C GLN A 154 -16.48 8.05 5.30
N ALA A 155 -17.22 7.42 6.22
CA ALA A 155 -17.27 7.85 7.62
C ALA A 155 -15.92 7.69 8.34
N GLY A 156 -15.21 6.57 8.11
CA GLY A 156 -13.88 6.34 8.66
C GLY A 156 -12.84 7.32 8.11
N GLN A 157 -12.94 7.69 6.83
CA GLN A 157 -12.08 8.70 6.21
C GLN A 157 -12.37 10.10 6.75
N LEU A 158 -13.65 10.48 6.89
CA LEU A 158 -14.06 11.73 7.51
C LEU A 158 -13.48 11.90 8.93
N ILE A 159 -13.56 10.87 9.78
CA ILE A 159 -12.98 10.91 11.13
C ILE A 159 -11.46 11.14 11.06
N GLN A 160 -10.76 10.42 10.18
CA GLN A 160 -9.32 10.59 9.99
C GLN A 160 -8.96 12.00 9.52
N ASP A 161 -9.70 12.57 8.57
CA ASP A 161 -9.44 13.88 8.01
C ASP A 161 -9.71 15.00 9.02
N LEU A 162 -10.79 14.90 9.80
CA LEU A 162 -11.08 15.83 10.89
C LEU A 162 -9.98 15.80 11.96
N LEU A 163 -9.51 14.61 12.35
CA LEU A 163 -8.42 14.44 13.32
C LEU A 163 -7.09 14.96 12.77
N LYS A 164 -6.81 14.74 11.48
CA LYS A 164 -5.59 15.21 10.82
C LYS A 164 -5.54 16.74 10.74
N VAL A 165 -6.63 17.37 10.35
CA VAL A 165 -6.74 18.84 10.20
C VAL A 165 -6.70 19.54 11.56
N ASP A 166 -7.32 18.95 12.58
CA ASP A 166 -7.29 19.49 13.95
C ASP A 166 -6.15 18.90 14.81
N SER A 167 -5.11 18.35 14.18
CA SER A 167 -3.96 17.83 14.93
C SER A 167 -3.22 18.97 15.64
N PRO A 168 -2.98 18.86 16.96
CA PRO A 168 -2.21 19.88 17.68
C PRO A 168 -0.79 19.93 17.12
N ALA A 169 -0.23 21.13 16.97
CA ALA A 169 1.18 21.27 16.58
C ALA A 169 2.06 20.55 17.60
N GLN A 170 2.65 19.43 17.22
CA GLN A 170 3.65 18.75 18.04
C GLN A 170 4.91 19.60 18.01
N GLY A 171 5.39 20.02 19.19
CA GLY A 171 6.46 20.99 19.32
C GLY A 171 7.78 20.53 18.68
N ALA A 172 8.23 21.29 17.67
CA ALA A 172 9.62 21.53 17.37
C ALA A 172 9.76 23.04 17.11
N ASP A 173 10.78 23.66 17.70
CA ASP A 173 11.04 25.11 17.82
C ASP A 173 11.19 25.91 16.50
N ASP A 174 10.73 25.40 15.35
CA ASP A 174 10.82 26.11 14.06
C ASP A 174 9.73 25.71 13.05
N ALA A 175 8.46 25.65 13.48
CA ALA A 175 7.31 25.58 12.56
C ALA A 175 6.37 26.79 12.77
N PRO A 176 6.03 27.55 11.71
CA PRO A 176 5.24 28.76 11.83
C PRO A 176 3.80 28.41 12.24
N THR A 177 3.30 29.09 13.27
CA THR A 177 1.88 29.36 13.61
C THR A 177 0.83 28.74 12.66
N GLY A 178 0.40 27.50 12.91
CA GLY A 178 -0.63 26.86 12.06
C GLY A 178 -1.21 25.51 12.51
N GLY A 179 -1.03 25.06 13.76
CA GLY A 179 -1.63 23.80 14.25
C GLY A 179 -3.10 23.91 14.64
N GLY A 180 -3.84 22.81 14.59
CA GLY A 180 -5.20 22.71 15.11
C GLY A 180 -5.28 22.82 16.63
N GLN A 181 -6.50 22.96 17.16
CA GLN A 181 -6.73 23.13 18.60
C GLN A 181 -6.79 21.79 19.36
N GLY A 182 -6.87 20.66 18.63
CA GLY A 182 -6.98 19.32 19.20
C GLY A 182 -8.34 19.06 19.87
N LEU A 183 -9.37 19.84 19.54
CA LEU A 183 -10.73 19.67 20.06
C LEU A 183 -11.42 18.42 19.49
N VAL A 184 -11.19 18.06 18.24
CA VAL A 184 -11.65 16.80 17.63
C VAL A 184 -11.02 15.62 18.38
N TRP A 185 -9.71 15.67 18.66
CA TRP A 185 -9.01 14.65 19.44
C TRP A 185 -9.61 14.49 20.84
N ARG A 186 -9.84 15.61 21.55
CA ARG A 186 -10.49 15.60 22.86
C ARG A 186 -11.92 15.07 22.79
N ARG A 187 -12.67 15.37 21.72
CA ARG A 187 -14.04 14.87 21.55
C ARG A 187 -14.08 13.37 21.25
N VAL A 188 -13.18 12.87 20.42
CA VAL A 188 -13.20 11.45 20.02
C VAL A 188 -12.66 10.54 21.13
N PHE A 189 -11.58 10.95 21.81
CA PHE A 189 -10.89 10.11 22.80
C PHE A 189 -11.13 10.51 24.26
N GLY A 190 -11.32 11.80 24.53
CA GLY A 190 -11.49 12.32 25.89
C GLY A 190 -12.94 12.53 26.32
N ASP A 191 -13.91 12.42 25.40
CA ASP A 191 -15.32 12.41 25.73
C ASP A 191 -15.76 10.97 26.02
N ARG A 192 -16.27 10.77 27.23
CA ARG A 192 -16.67 9.47 27.75
C ARG A 192 -17.68 8.76 26.83
N ASP A 193 -18.67 9.50 26.35
CA ASP A 193 -19.82 8.93 25.65
C ASP A 193 -19.52 8.68 24.16
N VAL A 194 -18.49 9.33 23.61
CA VAL A 194 -17.95 9.00 22.29
C VAL A 194 -16.99 7.81 22.41
N TYR A 195 -16.10 7.85 23.39
CA TYR A 195 -15.08 6.81 23.61
C TYR A 195 -15.70 5.44 23.89
N SER A 196 -16.81 5.39 24.64
CA SER A 196 -17.52 4.14 24.95
C SER A 196 -18.04 3.43 23.70
N ILE A 197 -18.36 4.15 22.62
CA ILE A 197 -18.89 3.57 21.38
C ILE A 197 -17.86 2.64 20.73
N PHE A 198 -16.57 2.96 20.78
CA PHE A 198 -15.51 2.09 20.28
C PHE A 198 -15.50 0.76 21.02
N LEU A 199 -15.49 0.81 22.35
CA LEU A 199 -15.40 -0.37 23.20
C LEU A 199 -16.67 -1.22 23.11
N GLU A 200 -17.85 -0.60 23.10
CA GLU A 200 -19.14 -1.29 23.04
C GLU A 200 -19.39 -1.94 21.67
N SER A 201 -19.11 -1.21 20.58
CA SER A 201 -19.35 -1.70 19.21
C SER A 201 -18.36 -2.79 18.78
N CYS A 202 -17.13 -2.74 19.29
CA CYS A 202 -16.07 -3.67 18.90
C CYS A 202 -15.86 -4.81 19.92
N SER A 203 -16.55 -4.83 21.07
CA SER A 203 -16.43 -5.91 22.05
C SER A 203 -17.40 -7.06 21.79
N LEU A 204 -16.86 -8.29 21.74
CA LEU A 204 -17.67 -9.51 21.66
C LEU A 204 -18.54 -9.72 22.90
N SER A 205 -18.08 -9.29 24.08
CA SER A 205 -18.80 -9.46 25.37
C SER A 205 -19.92 -8.45 25.59
N SER A 206 -19.89 -7.30 24.91
CA SER A 206 -20.91 -6.26 25.05
C SER A 206 -22.24 -6.71 24.44
N LYS A 207 -23.35 -6.66 25.18
CA LYS A 207 -24.69 -6.94 24.63
C LYS A 207 -25.31 -5.67 24.05
N VAL A 208 -24.71 -5.12 23.00
CA VAL A 208 -25.34 -4.03 22.24
C VAL A 208 -26.54 -4.62 21.50
N GLU A 209 -27.75 -4.16 21.85
CA GLU A 209 -28.99 -4.60 21.20
C GLU A 209 -28.90 -4.37 19.69
N GLY A 210 -29.19 -5.41 18.90
CA GLY A 210 -29.24 -5.34 17.43
C GLY A 210 -27.92 -5.64 16.69
N MET A 211 -26.78 -5.78 17.36
CA MET A 211 -25.53 -6.17 16.68
C MET A 211 -25.28 -7.68 16.69
N SER A 212 -25.23 -8.28 15.50
CA SER A 212 -24.81 -9.68 15.33
C SER A 212 -23.30 -9.85 15.57
N LYS A 213 -22.84 -11.09 15.79
CA LYS A 213 -21.39 -11.39 15.88
C LYS A 213 -20.65 -10.89 14.64
N ASN A 214 -21.20 -11.12 13.44
CA ASN A 214 -20.60 -10.68 12.18
C ASN A 214 -20.46 -9.15 12.09
N ALA A 215 -21.46 -8.40 12.56
CA ALA A 215 -21.41 -6.94 12.58
C ALA A 215 -20.29 -6.42 13.50
N LYS A 216 -20.04 -7.11 14.63
CA LYS A 216 -18.93 -6.79 15.53
C LYS A 216 -17.58 -7.12 14.92
N THR A 217 -17.44 -8.29 14.30
CA THR A 217 -16.22 -8.68 13.57
C THR A 217 -15.88 -7.63 12.51
N LEU A 218 -16.87 -7.11 11.79
CA LEU A 218 -16.69 -6.03 10.82
C LEU A 218 -16.27 -4.71 11.49
N ALA A 219 -16.88 -4.34 12.62
CA ALA A 219 -16.49 -3.17 13.41
C ALA A 219 -15.04 -3.27 13.93
N GLN A 220 -14.63 -4.46 14.39
CA GLN A 220 -13.26 -4.73 14.83
C GLN A 220 -12.25 -4.55 13.69
N ALA A 221 -12.55 -5.11 12.51
CA ALA A 221 -11.70 -4.96 11.32
C ALA A 221 -11.53 -3.48 10.93
N ARG A 222 -12.64 -2.72 10.89
CA ARG A 222 -12.63 -1.27 10.59
C ARG A 222 -11.78 -0.49 11.59
N LEU A 223 -11.91 -0.78 12.89
CA LEU A 223 -11.10 -0.12 13.90
C LEU A 223 -9.61 -0.42 13.70
N MET A 224 -9.24 -1.68 13.46
CA MET A 224 -7.84 -2.08 13.20
C MET A 224 -7.25 -1.44 11.94
N GLU A 225 -8.06 -1.16 10.91
CA GLU A 225 -7.59 -0.50 9.69
C GLU A 225 -7.18 0.98 9.94
N VAL A 226 -7.93 1.68 10.80
CA VAL A 226 -7.76 3.12 11.01
C VAL A 226 -6.78 3.42 12.15
N LEU A 227 -6.74 2.59 13.18
CA LEU A 227 -5.98 2.84 14.40
C LEU A 227 -4.46 3.05 14.18
N PRO A 228 -3.76 2.31 13.29
CA PRO A 228 -2.36 2.57 12.97
C PRO A 228 -2.08 3.99 12.49
N ARG A 229 -2.97 4.53 11.65
CA ARG A 229 -2.86 5.88 11.10
C ARG A 229 -3.11 6.93 12.17
N LEU A 230 -4.06 6.70 13.07
CA LEU A 230 -4.31 7.59 14.21
C LEU A 230 -3.14 7.58 15.20
N ALA A 231 -2.55 6.42 15.45
CA ALA A 231 -1.38 6.26 16.29
C ALA A 231 -0.16 7.01 15.72
N ALA A 232 0.00 7.02 14.39
CA ALA A 232 1.02 7.82 13.70
C ALA A 232 0.82 9.34 13.87
N MET A 233 -0.43 9.81 13.95
CA MET A 233 -0.75 11.23 14.15
C MET A 233 -0.59 11.67 15.60
N ASN A 234 -1.09 10.88 16.55
CA ASN A 234 -0.99 11.17 17.98
C ASN A 234 -0.99 9.89 18.80
N TRP A 235 0.20 9.33 19.02
CA TRP A 235 0.40 8.10 19.77
C TRP A 235 -0.20 8.17 21.17
N GLN A 236 0.00 9.27 21.90
CA GLN A 236 -0.45 9.43 23.28
C GLN A 236 -1.97 9.38 23.41
N ALA A 237 -2.71 9.96 22.45
CA ALA A 237 -4.16 9.94 22.47
C ALA A 237 -4.73 8.52 22.30
N VAL A 238 -4.04 7.63 21.60
CA VAL A 238 -4.54 6.28 21.32
C VAL A 238 -4.04 5.27 22.35
N ALA A 239 -2.78 5.40 22.79
CA ALA A 239 -2.11 4.45 23.69
C ALA A 239 -2.46 4.68 25.16
N ASN A 240 -2.70 5.92 25.60
CA ASN A 240 -2.99 6.20 26.99
C ASN A 240 -4.48 5.99 27.34
N GLY A 241 -4.75 5.53 28.55
CA GLY A 241 -6.09 5.46 29.11
C GLY A 241 -6.65 6.83 29.46
N HIS A 242 -7.91 7.07 29.10
CA HIS A 242 -8.66 8.32 29.36
C HIS A 242 -9.78 8.11 30.37
N HIS A 243 -10.44 6.95 30.35
CA HIS A 243 -11.66 6.67 31.10
C HIS A 243 -11.59 5.33 31.83
N ARG A 244 -10.88 5.33 32.97
CA ARG A 244 -10.60 4.12 33.77
C ARG A 244 -11.83 3.30 34.12
N ASP A 245 -12.98 3.93 34.35
CA ASP A 245 -14.20 3.27 34.78
C ASP A 245 -14.90 2.48 33.65
N ILE A 246 -14.70 2.89 32.40
CA ILE A 246 -15.19 2.16 31.22
C ILE A 246 -14.15 1.13 30.79
N GLU A 247 -12.88 1.53 30.75
CA GLU A 247 -11.75 0.68 30.35
C GLU A 247 -11.64 -0.58 31.23
N ALA A 248 -11.87 -0.45 32.54
CA ALA A 248 -11.85 -1.58 33.46
C ALA A 248 -12.89 -2.66 33.14
N LYS A 249 -14.02 -2.30 32.50
CA LYS A 249 -15.06 -3.27 32.09
C LYS A 249 -14.57 -4.22 31.00
N TYR A 250 -13.54 -3.83 30.25
CA TYR A 250 -12.95 -4.58 29.15
C TYR A 250 -11.56 -5.11 29.49
N GLU A 251 -11.22 -5.14 30.79
CA GLU A 251 -9.93 -5.66 31.32
C GLU A 251 -8.69 -4.95 30.76
N ILE A 252 -8.82 -3.69 30.36
CA ILE A 252 -7.69 -2.87 29.91
C ILE A 252 -6.82 -2.54 31.13
N ALA A 253 -5.50 -2.65 30.98
CA ALA A 253 -4.55 -2.39 32.06
C ALA A 253 -4.58 -0.92 32.51
N GLN A 254 -4.12 -0.65 33.74
CA GLN A 254 -4.06 0.72 34.23
C GLN A 254 -3.10 1.55 33.38
N GLY A 255 -3.64 2.61 32.75
CA GLY A 255 -2.88 3.47 31.84
C GLY A 255 -2.96 3.06 30.37
N GLY A 256 -3.56 1.91 30.07
CA GLY A 256 -3.82 1.45 28.71
C GLY A 256 -5.03 2.11 28.08
N GLY A 257 -4.95 2.42 26.78
CA GLY A 257 -5.97 3.10 26.02
C GLY A 257 -6.69 2.23 25.00
N LEU A 258 -7.14 2.85 23.92
CA LEU A 258 -7.84 2.15 22.82
C LEU A 258 -6.91 1.19 22.08
N LEU A 259 -5.60 1.49 22.04
CA LEU A 259 -4.59 0.60 21.47
C LEU A 259 -4.53 -0.74 22.22
N ASP A 260 -4.49 -0.70 23.55
CA ASP A 260 -4.46 -1.90 24.41
C ASP A 260 -5.71 -2.74 24.21
N PHE A 261 -6.87 -2.07 24.13
CA PHE A 261 -8.12 -2.76 23.81
C PHE A 261 -8.01 -3.50 22.46
N ALA A 262 -7.67 -2.80 21.38
CA ALA A 262 -7.62 -3.37 20.04
C ALA A 262 -6.57 -4.50 19.93
N ALA A 263 -5.38 -4.30 20.48
CA ALA A 263 -4.26 -5.23 20.36
C ALA A 263 -4.36 -6.45 21.28
N LEU A 264 -4.98 -6.32 22.47
CA LEU A 264 -4.90 -7.34 23.52
C LEU A 264 -6.25 -7.95 23.91
N LYS A 265 -7.35 -7.21 23.79
CA LYS A 265 -8.65 -7.58 24.42
C LYS A 265 -9.83 -7.67 23.45
N MET A 266 -9.74 -7.01 22.31
CA MET A 266 -10.85 -6.88 21.36
C MET A 266 -11.12 -8.17 20.60
N VAL A 267 -10.06 -8.86 20.15
CA VAL A 267 -10.14 -10.02 19.26
C VAL A 267 -9.98 -11.32 20.05
N ASP A 268 -10.95 -12.23 19.89
CA ASP A 268 -10.83 -13.61 20.35
C ASP A 268 -10.06 -14.45 19.31
N TYR A 269 -8.74 -14.32 19.32
CA TYR A 269 -7.86 -14.95 18.34
C TYR A 269 -7.72 -16.48 18.52
N LYS A 270 -8.29 -17.06 19.59
CA LYS A 270 -8.25 -18.51 19.84
C LYS A 270 -9.35 -19.25 19.10
N GLU A 271 -10.53 -18.64 19.00
CA GLU A 271 -11.71 -19.23 18.38
C GLU A 271 -11.97 -18.69 16.96
N ASP A 272 -11.32 -17.58 16.58
CA ASP A 272 -11.47 -16.94 15.26
C ASP A 272 -10.10 -16.68 14.60
N VAL A 273 -9.64 -17.67 13.83
CA VAL A 273 -8.36 -17.61 13.10
C VAL A 273 -8.33 -16.49 12.05
N LEU A 274 -9.49 -16.15 11.45
CA LEU A 274 -9.55 -15.08 10.45
C LEU A 274 -9.32 -13.72 11.10
N MET A 275 -9.90 -13.51 12.28
CA MET A 275 -9.62 -12.31 13.07
C MET A 275 -8.20 -12.30 13.65
N HIS A 276 -7.63 -13.46 13.97
CA HIS A 276 -6.21 -13.53 14.34
C HIS A 276 -5.31 -13.11 13.19
N ARG A 277 -5.64 -13.50 11.95
CA ARG A 277 -4.94 -13.00 10.76
C ARG A 277 -5.05 -11.47 10.66
N CYS A 278 -6.25 -10.89 10.78
CA CYS A 278 -6.43 -9.44 10.77
C CYS A 278 -5.63 -8.74 11.88
N LEU A 279 -5.49 -9.38 13.04
CA LEU A 279 -4.70 -8.86 14.16
C LEU A 279 -3.18 -8.85 13.85
N ILE A 280 -2.66 -9.86 13.14
CA ILE A 280 -1.26 -9.89 12.69
C ILE A 280 -1.00 -8.81 11.63
N ASP A 281 -1.93 -8.65 10.69
CA ASP A 281 -1.85 -7.59 9.67
C ASP A 281 -1.87 -6.20 10.34
N PHE A 282 -2.76 -6.00 11.32
CA PHE A 282 -2.79 -4.79 12.17
C PHE A 282 -1.45 -4.50 12.86
N PHE A 283 -0.76 -5.52 13.40
CA PHE A 283 0.56 -5.31 13.99
C PHE A 283 1.61 -4.87 12.96
N SER A 284 1.53 -5.38 11.74
CA SER A 284 2.40 -4.98 10.63
C SER A 284 2.16 -3.52 10.25
N ASP A 285 0.89 -3.14 10.07
CA ASP A 285 0.49 -1.78 9.73
C ASP A 285 0.87 -0.78 10.83
N MET A 286 0.71 -1.16 12.10
CA MET A 286 1.08 -0.33 13.23
C MET A 286 2.59 -0.09 13.30
N MET A 287 3.40 -1.11 13.04
CA MET A 287 4.87 -0.95 12.96
C MET A 287 5.29 -0.03 11.82
N GLN A 288 4.66 -0.12 10.64
CA GLN A 288 5.00 0.74 9.49
C GLN A 288 4.57 2.19 9.73
N ALA A 289 3.33 2.38 10.18
CA ALA A 289 2.75 3.71 10.36
C ALA A 289 3.50 4.54 11.42
N THR A 290 4.10 3.87 12.40
CA THR A 290 4.79 4.52 13.53
C THR A 290 6.31 4.52 13.39
N ALA A 291 6.86 4.08 12.25
CA ALA A 291 8.30 3.94 12.05
C ALA A 291 9.08 5.26 12.19
N SER A 292 8.47 6.40 11.85
CA SER A 292 9.06 7.72 11.98
C SER A 292 8.83 8.38 13.34
N LEU A 293 8.07 7.74 14.24
CA LEU A 293 7.82 8.25 15.58
C LEU A 293 8.97 7.82 16.48
N ASP A 294 10.05 8.60 16.43
CA ASP A 294 11.24 8.37 17.22
C ASP A 294 10.96 8.54 18.72
N THR A 295 11.45 7.57 19.49
CA THR A 295 11.62 7.77 20.92
C THR A 295 12.82 8.69 21.12
N HIS A 296 12.63 9.92 21.62
CA HIS A 296 13.74 10.80 22.05
C HIS A 296 14.60 10.22 23.19
N THR A 297 14.38 8.95 23.55
CA THR A 297 14.96 8.24 24.67
C THR A 297 15.50 6.88 24.22
N MET A 298 16.74 6.91 23.72
CA MET A 298 17.78 5.88 23.92
C MET A 298 17.66 4.54 23.15
N ALA A 299 17.55 4.57 21.81
CA ALA A 299 18.30 3.71 20.88
C ALA A 299 18.11 4.25 19.45
N PRO A 300 19.15 4.32 18.59
CA PRO A 300 19.05 4.96 17.28
C PRO A 300 18.16 4.24 16.23
N HIS A 301 17.33 3.26 16.59
CA HIS A 301 16.53 2.47 15.65
C HIS A 301 15.18 1.95 16.20
N ASP A 302 14.68 2.55 17.29
CA ASP A 302 13.46 2.09 17.98
C ASP A 302 12.29 3.08 17.82
N SER A 303 11.13 2.57 17.37
CA SER A 303 9.88 3.31 17.34
C SER A 303 8.95 2.95 18.51
N LEU A 304 8.02 3.86 18.82
CA LEU A 304 6.99 3.62 19.83
C LEU A 304 6.15 2.37 19.54
N GLY A 305 5.82 2.12 18.26
CA GLY A 305 5.03 0.96 17.86
C GLY A 305 5.78 -0.36 18.04
N LEU A 306 7.06 -0.41 17.63
CA LEU A 306 7.87 -1.60 17.81
C LEU A 306 8.06 -1.91 19.30
N GLN A 307 8.40 -0.89 20.11
CA GLN A 307 8.57 -1.04 21.55
C GLN A 307 7.29 -1.54 22.23
N TYR A 308 6.14 -1.03 21.81
CA TYR A 308 4.84 -1.48 22.31
C TYR A 308 4.60 -2.98 22.03
N LEU A 309 4.88 -3.44 20.80
CA LEU A 309 4.72 -4.85 20.43
C LEU A 309 5.69 -5.77 21.18
N ILE A 310 6.92 -5.32 21.43
CA ILE A 310 7.91 -6.08 22.20
C ILE A 310 7.47 -6.17 23.67
N THR A 311 7.11 -5.04 24.28
CA THR A 311 6.75 -4.94 25.71
C THR A 311 5.54 -5.83 26.05
N HIS A 312 4.57 -5.92 25.15
CA HIS A 312 3.38 -6.76 25.32
C HIS A 312 3.57 -8.21 24.85
N GLY A 313 4.79 -8.59 24.43
CA GLY A 313 5.09 -9.94 23.95
C GLY A 313 4.38 -10.33 22.65
N LEU A 314 3.85 -9.34 21.90
CA LEU A 314 3.16 -9.54 20.63
C LEU A 314 4.17 -9.83 19.51
N HIS A 315 5.29 -9.11 19.50
CA HIS A 315 6.39 -9.35 18.55
C HIS A 315 6.91 -10.79 18.63
N ALA A 316 7.22 -11.26 19.85
CA ALA A 316 7.71 -12.61 20.08
C ALA A 316 6.68 -13.67 19.67
N ARG A 317 5.39 -13.45 19.98
CA ARG A 317 4.29 -14.36 19.62
C ARG A 317 4.12 -14.50 18.12
N THR A 318 4.03 -13.38 17.39
CA THR A 318 3.86 -13.40 15.94
C THR A 318 5.08 -14.02 15.24
N SER A 319 6.28 -13.70 15.71
CA SER A 319 7.52 -14.30 15.21
C SER A 319 7.56 -15.81 15.43
N ALA A 320 7.10 -16.28 16.59
CA ALA A 320 7.06 -17.69 16.94
C ALA A 320 6.10 -18.51 16.05
N ILE A 321 5.05 -17.90 15.49
CA ILE A 321 4.15 -18.54 14.51
C ILE A 321 4.90 -18.88 13.22
N TYR A 322 5.66 -17.92 12.67
CA TYR A 322 6.46 -18.16 11.46
C TYR A 322 7.58 -19.16 11.71
N LEU A 323 8.31 -18.99 12.81
CA LEU A 323 9.43 -19.84 13.21
C LEU A 323 8.98 -21.25 13.67
N GLN A 324 7.67 -21.47 13.86
CA GLN A 324 7.08 -22.71 14.34
C GLN A 324 7.69 -23.21 15.66
N LEU A 325 7.93 -22.28 16.59
CA LEU A 325 8.57 -22.59 17.86
C LEU A 325 7.67 -23.47 18.77
N PRO A 326 8.25 -24.33 19.62
CA PRO A 326 7.48 -25.18 20.53
C PRO A 326 6.59 -24.35 21.47
N GLY A 327 5.30 -24.68 21.55
CA GLY A 327 4.33 -24.01 22.43
C GLY A 327 3.57 -22.83 21.81
N SER A 328 3.95 -22.40 20.60
CA SER A 328 3.23 -21.37 19.83
C SER A 328 2.61 -21.91 18.55
N ASN A 329 2.72 -23.21 18.29
CA ASN A 329 2.16 -23.83 17.10
C ASN A 329 0.63 -23.86 17.21
N PRO A 330 -0.09 -23.05 16.43
CA PRO A 330 -1.53 -23.18 16.34
C PRO A 330 -1.86 -24.53 15.65
N ASP A 331 -3.11 -24.95 15.70
CA ASP A 331 -3.53 -26.18 15.04
C ASP A 331 -3.07 -26.20 13.57
N PRO A 332 -2.79 -27.36 12.96
CA PRO A 332 -2.23 -27.43 11.61
C PRO A 332 -3.02 -26.61 10.57
N ILE A 333 -4.34 -26.53 10.72
CA ILE A 333 -5.23 -25.74 9.87
C ILE A 333 -4.98 -24.24 10.08
N ASP A 334 -4.92 -23.78 11.33
CA ASP A 334 -4.68 -22.38 11.66
C ASP A 334 -3.30 -21.93 11.21
N SER A 335 -2.30 -22.82 11.30
CA SER A 335 -0.96 -22.55 10.80
C SER A 335 -0.97 -22.18 9.30
N MET A 336 -1.85 -22.79 8.49
CA MET A 336 -1.97 -22.47 7.06
C MET A 336 -2.48 -21.04 6.83
N PHE A 337 -3.35 -20.52 7.71
CA PHE A 337 -3.89 -19.16 7.60
C PHE A 337 -2.96 -18.10 8.19
N LEU A 338 -2.21 -18.44 9.24
CA LEU A 338 -1.39 -17.49 9.99
C LEU A 338 0.07 -17.42 9.50
N TYR A 339 0.56 -18.45 8.81
CA TYR A 339 1.95 -18.49 8.33
C TYR A 339 2.29 -17.34 7.38
N GLY A 340 1.44 -17.08 6.38
CA GLY A 340 1.64 -15.99 5.43
C GLY A 340 1.67 -14.60 6.09
N PRO A 341 0.65 -14.22 6.88
CA PRO A 341 0.64 -12.99 7.66
C PRO A 341 1.84 -12.85 8.59
N ALA A 342 2.26 -13.92 9.29
CA ALA A 342 3.42 -13.89 10.18
C ALA A 342 4.74 -13.68 9.41
N ALA A 343 4.89 -14.28 8.22
CA ALA A 343 6.03 -14.02 7.34
C ALA A 343 6.04 -12.56 6.85
N ASN A 344 4.87 -12.01 6.49
CA ASN A 344 4.74 -10.61 6.08
C ASN A 344 5.06 -9.63 7.22
N TYR A 345 4.64 -9.95 8.45
CA TYR A 345 4.99 -9.21 9.66
C TYR A 345 6.51 -9.14 9.85
N LEU A 346 7.20 -10.29 9.73
CA LEU A 346 8.66 -10.34 9.84
C LEU A 346 9.37 -9.62 8.69
N ALA A 347 8.83 -9.71 7.47
CA ALA A 347 9.36 -9.00 6.30
C ALA A 347 9.27 -7.48 6.51
N THR A 348 8.12 -7.01 7.00
CA THR A 348 7.90 -5.62 7.38
C THR A 348 8.83 -5.18 8.49
N TYR A 349 8.97 -5.99 9.54
CA TYR A 349 9.87 -5.69 10.66
C TYR A 349 11.33 -5.59 10.21
N ALA A 350 11.83 -6.55 9.42
CA ALA A 350 13.21 -6.58 8.97
C ALA A 350 13.55 -5.44 8.00
N SER A 351 12.60 -5.04 7.15
CA SER A 351 12.78 -3.93 6.20
C SER A 351 12.64 -2.55 6.84
N THR A 352 11.79 -2.42 7.86
CA THR A 352 11.55 -1.14 8.55
C THR A 352 12.60 -0.87 9.63
N TYR A 353 13.07 -1.91 10.33
CA TYR A 353 14.01 -1.82 11.46
C TYR A 353 15.25 -2.71 11.25
N PRO A 354 16.05 -2.48 10.20
CA PRO A 354 17.18 -3.34 9.85
C PRO A 354 18.24 -3.41 10.97
N GLY A 355 18.51 -2.30 11.66
CA GLY A 355 19.46 -2.25 12.77
C GLY A 355 19.03 -3.11 13.96
N HIS A 356 17.78 -2.96 14.42
CA HIS A 356 17.23 -3.77 15.51
C HIS A 356 17.13 -5.26 15.13
N PHE A 357 16.77 -5.57 13.87
CA PHE A 357 16.77 -6.93 13.36
C PHE A 357 18.16 -7.58 13.42
N LEU A 358 19.20 -6.88 12.94
CA LEU A 358 20.57 -7.39 12.87
C LEU A 358 21.24 -7.54 14.25
N ALA A 359 20.85 -6.73 15.24
CA ALA A 359 21.42 -6.79 16.58
C ALA A 359 20.95 -8.02 17.41
N GLY A 360 19.84 -8.64 17.03
CA GLY A 360 19.21 -9.73 17.78
C GLY A 360 19.59 -11.15 17.33
N GLN A 361 18.89 -12.15 17.87
CA GLN A 361 18.98 -13.55 17.43
C GLN A 361 18.09 -13.87 16.21
N MET A 362 17.25 -12.91 15.80
CA MET A 362 16.30 -13.06 14.70
C MET A 362 16.94 -13.44 13.36
N PRO A 363 18.09 -12.86 12.92
CA PRO A 363 18.70 -13.22 11.64
C PRO A 363 19.03 -14.70 11.56
N LYS A 364 19.61 -15.26 12.63
CA LYS A 364 19.97 -16.68 12.71
C LYS A 364 18.74 -17.59 12.67
N GLN A 365 17.72 -17.30 13.49
CA GLN A 365 16.49 -18.11 13.53
C GLN A 365 15.73 -18.08 12.20
N VAL A 366 15.64 -16.90 11.57
CA VAL A 366 15.00 -16.76 10.27
C VAL A 366 15.81 -17.47 9.19
N ASN A 367 17.13 -17.33 9.16
CA ASN A 367 17.97 -18.04 8.20
C ASN A 367 17.90 -19.56 8.35
N GLU A 368 17.94 -20.09 9.57
CA GLU A 368 17.76 -21.54 9.82
C GLU A 368 16.40 -22.03 9.30
N ARG A 369 15.34 -21.25 9.51
CA ARG A 369 14.01 -21.55 8.97
C ARG A 369 13.96 -21.49 7.45
N LEU A 370 14.51 -20.44 6.83
CA LEU A 370 14.58 -20.29 5.39
C LEU A 370 15.37 -21.44 4.75
N MET A 371 16.50 -21.82 5.35
CA MET A 371 17.30 -22.96 4.89
C MET A 371 16.48 -24.25 4.86
N TYR A 372 15.70 -24.52 5.92
CA TYR A 372 14.83 -25.70 5.96
C TYR A 372 13.72 -25.66 4.90
N THR A 373 13.07 -24.51 4.70
CA THR A 373 11.94 -24.40 3.76
C THR A 373 12.38 -24.37 2.29
N LEU A 374 13.54 -23.77 2.00
CA LEU A 374 14.08 -23.61 0.65
C LEU A 374 14.86 -24.85 0.16
N GLU A 375 15.13 -25.82 1.02
CA GLU A 375 15.75 -27.11 0.67
C GLU A 375 14.76 -28.00 -0.11
N LEU A 376 14.44 -27.59 -1.34
CA LEU A 376 13.53 -28.27 -2.24
C LEU A 376 14.29 -28.97 -3.38
N SER A 377 13.76 -30.09 -3.85
CA SER A 377 14.31 -30.76 -5.02
C SER A 377 14.08 -29.94 -6.30
N PRO A 378 14.92 -30.07 -7.34
CA PRO A 378 14.76 -29.35 -8.60
C PRO A 378 13.37 -29.53 -9.25
N GLY A 379 12.79 -30.73 -9.13
CA GLY A 379 11.45 -31.00 -9.65
C GLY A 379 10.35 -30.26 -8.89
N ARG A 380 10.51 -30.03 -7.57
CA ARG A 380 9.58 -29.21 -6.79
C ARG A 380 9.70 -27.75 -7.19
N TRP A 381 10.91 -27.21 -7.28
CA TRP A 381 11.11 -25.83 -7.73
C TRP A 381 10.43 -25.50 -9.07
N ALA A 382 10.43 -26.44 -10.02
CA ALA A 382 9.84 -26.23 -11.34
C ALA A 382 8.34 -26.51 -11.45
N HIS A 383 7.76 -27.33 -10.56
CA HIS A 383 6.40 -27.87 -10.74
C HIS A 383 5.49 -27.78 -9.51
N SER A 384 6.01 -27.54 -8.31
CA SER A 384 5.19 -27.32 -7.12
C SER A 384 4.94 -25.84 -6.89
N ASP A 385 3.96 -25.55 -6.03
CA ASP A 385 3.78 -24.20 -5.50
C ASP A 385 5.08 -23.72 -4.86
N SER A 386 5.47 -22.50 -5.18
CA SER A 386 6.66 -21.87 -4.63
C SER A 386 6.45 -21.56 -3.14
N PRO A 387 7.51 -21.58 -2.31
CA PRO A 387 7.47 -21.07 -0.94
C PRO A 387 7.43 -19.53 -0.95
N LYS A 388 6.38 -18.95 -1.54
CA LYS A 388 6.26 -17.51 -1.84
C LYS A 388 6.40 -16.60 -0.62
N ASN A 389 5.90 -17.02 0.54
CA ASN A 389 5.97 -16.23 1.77
C ASN A 389 7.41 -16.15 2.29
N ASP A 390 8.14 -17.28 2.22
CA ASP A 390 9.55 -17.37 2.61
C ASP A 390 10.46 -16.62 1.63
N LEU A 391 10.16 -16.70 0.34
CA LEU A 391 10.85 -15.95 -0.71
C LEU A 391 10.65 -14.44 -0.55
N HIS A 392 9.43 -14.00 -0.25
CA HIS A 392 9.13 -12.61 0.06
C HIS A 392 9.87 -12.12 1.31
N LEU A 393 9.88 -12.94 2.38
CA LEU A 393 10.66 -12.63 3.57
C LEU A 393 12.15 -12.50 3.24
N ALA A 394 12.73 -13.48 2.55
CA ALA A 394 14.14 -13.47 2.14
C ALA A 394 14.50 -12.22 1.31
N ALA A 395 13.63 -11.79 0.39
CA ALA A 395 13.83 -10.58 -0.41
C ALA A 395 13.79 -9.28 0.42
N SER A 396 13.10 -9.30 1.57
CA SER A 396 12.89 -8.16 2.47
C SER A 396 13.92 -8.08 3.60
N LEU A 397 14.73 -9.12 3.80
CA LEU A 397 15.77 -9.13 4.82
C LEU A 397 16.91 -8.15 4.45
N PRO A 398 17.52 -7.48 5.44
CA PRO A 398 18.74 -6.71 5.23
C PRO A 398 19.80 -7.62 4.60
N ARG A 399 20.47 -7.18 3.53
CA ARG A 399 21.40 -8.05 2.80
C ARG A 399 22.54 -8.56 3.69
N LYS A 400 22.94 -7.81 4.71
CA LYS A 400 23.90 -8.26 5.74
C LYS A 400 23.46 -9.55 6.45
N ALA A 401 22.17 -9.74 6.71
CA ALA A 401 21.65 -10.95 7.33
C ALA A 401 21.76 -12.18 6.42
N LEU A 402 21.80 -11.97 5.10
CA LEU A 402 21.88 -13.04 4.10
C LEU A 402 23.32 -13.41 3.75
N LEU A 403 24.32 -12.66 4.23
CA LEU A 403 25.72 -12.95 3.97
C LEU A 403 26.12 -14.29 4.62
N PRO A 404 26.99 -15.08 3.95
CA PRO A 404 27.49 -16.33 4.52
C PRO A 404 28.39 -16.04 5.74
N GLU A 405 28.09 -16.65 6.88
CA GLU A 405 28.91 -16.52 8.10
C GLU A 405 30.23 -17.31 7.99
N SER A 406 30.16 -18.54 7.46
CA SER A 406 31.31 -19.46 7.37
C SER A 406 31.52 -20.06 5.99
N SER A 407 30.45 -20.41 5.29
CA SER A 407 30.48 -21.04 3.98
C SER A 407 29.29 -20.56 3.16
N TRP A 408 29.40 -20.56 1.84
CA TRP A 408 28.29 -20.18 0.97
C TRP A 408 27.00 -20.96 1.28
N SER A 409 27.15 -22.24 1.65
CA SER A 409 26.05 -23.14 2.04
C SER A 409 25.30 -22.73 3.32
N SER A 410 25.81 -21.77 4.10
CA SER A 410 25.10 -21.26 5.27
C SER A 410 24.12 -20.13 4.92
N SER A 411 24.19 -19.60 3.71
CA SER A 411 23.26 -18.56 3.24
C SER A 411 22.02 -19.19 2.61
N PRO A 412 20.80 -18.74 2.94
CA PRO A 412 19.58 -19.19 2.27
C PRO A 412 19.56 -18.88 0.77
N VAL A 413 20.32 -17.87 0.33
CA VAL A 413 20.46 -17.53 -1.09
C VAL A 413 21.15 -18.65 -1.88
N SER A 414 21.96 -19.49 -1.22
CA SER A 414 22.64 -20.63 -1.87
C SER A 414 21.70 -21.72 -2.36
N LEU A 415 20.49 -21.81 -1.79
CA LEU A 415 19.48 -22.81 -2.15
C LEU A 415 18.57 -22.36 -3.30
N LEU A 416 18.63 -21.08 -3.69
CA LEU A 416 17.81 -20.55 -4.78
C LEU A 416 18.34 -21.04 -6.13
N PRO A 417 17.53 -21.75 -6.94
CA PRO A 417 18.01 -22.33 -8.19
C PRO A 417 17.95 -21.33 -9.36
N SER A 418 18.93 -21.44 -10.26
CA SER A 418 18.93 -20.74 -11.56
C SER A 418 18.27 -21.55 -12.69
N LYS A 419 18.47 -22.88 -12.71
CA LYS A 419 18.06 -23.74 -13.82
C LYS A 419 16.63 -24.27 -13.69
N ALA A 420 16.37 -25.12 -12.70
CA ALA A 420 15.04 -25.62 -12.40
C ALA A 420 14.40 -24.66 -11.40
N THR A 421 13.83 -23.57 -11.90
CA THR A 421 13.41 -22.41 -11.11
C THR A 421 11.98 -21.99 -11.45
N ASN A 422 11.47 -21.01 -10.71
CA ASN A 422 10.15 -20.42 -10.92
C ASN A 422 10.24 -18.87 -10.89
N PRO A 423 9.18 -18.16 -11.32
CA PRO A 423 9.15 -16.70 -11.33
C PRO A 423 9.51 -16.07 -9.98
N ASP A 424 8.99 -16.62 -8.87
CA ASP A 424 9.18 -16.07 -7.52
C ASP A 424 10.65 -16.15 -7.05
N ALA A 425 11.34 -17.25 -7.34
CA ALA A 425 12.76 -17.40 -7.02
C ALA A 425 13.62 -16.41 -7.82
N LEU A 426 13.32 -16.22 -9.11
CA LEU A 426 14.02 -15.23 -9.94
C LEU A 426 13.74 -13.79 -9.49
N HIS A 427 12.50 -13.48 -9.10
CA HIS A 427 12.17 -12.18 -8.50
C HIS A 427 12.92 -11.95 -7.19
N THR A 428 13.03 -12.96 -6.35
CA THR A 428 13.78 -12.89 -5.08
C THR A 428 15.26 -12.60 -5.34
N LEU A 429 15.89 -13.34 -6.27
CA LEU A 429 17.27 -13.08 -6.68
C LEU A 429 17.45 -11.67 -7.26
N ALA A 430 16.53 -11.23 -8.12
CA ALA A 430 16.55 -9.88 -8.70
C ALA A 430 16.52 -8.79 -7.62
N THR A 431 15.63 -8.92 -6.63
CA THR A 431 15.52 -7.97 -5.51
C THR A 431 16.74 -8.01 -4.59
N ILE A 432 17.30 -9.19 -4.30
CA ILE A 432 18.50 -9.33 -3.47
C ILE A 432 19.71 -8.69 -4.16
N PHE A 433 19.92 -8.95 -5.46
CA PHE A 433 21.07 -8.44 -6.23
C PHE A 433 21.00 -6.95 -6.53
N HIS A 434 19.79 -6.40 -6.70
CA HIS A 434 19.62 -4.96 -6.91
C HIS A 434 20.10 -4.14 -5.71
N GLY A 435 19.85 -4.62 -4.48
CA GLY A 435 20.07 -3.85 -3.26
C GLY A 435 18.91 -2.89 -2.96
N PRO A 436 19.08 -1.93 -2.04
CA PRO A 436 18.00 -1.07 -1.57
C PRO A 436 17.36 -0.29 -2.71
N GLU A 437 16.03 -0.22 -2.73
CA GLU A 437 15.32 0.71 -3.61
C GLU A 437 15.53 2.14 -3.10
N ARG A 438 15.92 3.07 -3.97
CA ARG A 438 15.97 4.50 -3.59
C ARG A 438 14.57 4.91 -3.16
N LYS A 439 14.40 5.24 -1.88
CA LYS A 439 13.19 5.94 -1.40
C LYS A 439 13.01 7.17 -2.30
N THR A 440 11.83 7.27 -2.90
CA THR A 440 11.44 8.28 -3.87
C THR A 440 11.81 9.69 -3.43
N LEU A 441 12.19 10.52 -4.41
CA LEU A 441 12.56 11.93 -4.29
C LEU A 441 11.74 12.67 -3.21
N VAL A 442 12.33 12.88 -2.03
CA VAL A 442 11.81 13.83 -1.05
C VAL A 442 12.10 15.22 -1.61
N PHE A 443 11.10 16.11 -1.64
CA PHE A 443 11.27 17.50 -2.05
C PHE A 443 11.28 18.39 -0.80
N PRO A 444 12.28 19.28 -0.63
CA PRO A 444 13.38 19.58 -1.54
C PRO A 444 14.38 18.42 -1.67
N PRO A 445 15.02 18.25 -2.84
CA PRO A 445 15.99 17.18 -3.04
C PRO A 445 17.08 17.29 -1.97
N PRO A 446 17.48 16.18 -1.32
CA PRO A 446 18.65 16.20 -0.45
C PRO A 446 19.84 16.72 -1.27
N ALA A 447 20.69 17.55 -0.64
CA ALA A 447 21.89 18.08 -1.28
C ALA A 447 22.65 16.95 -1.98
N GLU A 448 23.03 17.16 -3.24
CA GLU A 448 23.74 16.17 -4.06
C GLU A 448 24.93 15.60 -3.28
N GLY A 449 24.90 14.30 -2.95
CA GLY A 449 25.99 13.60 -2.25
C GLY A 449 25.67 13.06 -0.85
N HIS A 450 24.48 13.27 -0.29
CA HIS A 450 24.06 12.55 0.92
C HIS A 450 23.45 11.18 0.58
N THR A 451 24.30 10.19 0.33
CA THR A 451 23.90 8.78 0.41
C THR A 451 23.73 8.41 1.89
N ASP A 452 22.55 7.93 2.26
CA ASP A 452 22.28 7.33 3.55
C ASP A 452 23.35 6.23 3.82
N PRO A 453 24.15 6.32 4.89
CA PRO A 453 25.20 5.34 5.17
C PRO A 453 24.66 3.91 5.24
N ASP A 454 23.43 3.72 5.74
CA ASP A 454 22.78 2.42 5.82
C ASP A 454 22.49 1.85 4.43
N ALA A 455 22.04 2.68 3.49
CA ALA A 455 21.80 2.29 2.10
C ALA A 455 23.11 1.93 1.38
N ALA A 456 24.21 2.61 1.71
CA ALA A 456 25.51 2.30 1.13
C ALA A 456 26.04 0.94 1.62
N GLU A 457 25.96 0.69 2.92
CA GLU A 457 26.36 -0.60 3.49
C GLU A 457 25.48 -1.76 2.98
N GLU A 458 24.17 -1.51 2.77
CA GLU A 458 23.27 -2.49 2.19
C GLU A 458 23.59 -2.79 0.72
N GLY A 459 23.91 -1.77 -0.09
CA GLY A 459 24.35 -1.95 -1.47
C GLY A 459 25.67 -2.73 -1.59
N ALA A 460 26.62 -2.51 -0.68
CA ALA A 460 27.86 -3.29 -0.60
C ALA A 460 27.60 -4.76 -0.24
N ALA A 461 26.66 -5.03 0.67
CA ALA A 461 26.25 -6.40 1.00
C ALA A 461 25.54 -7.09 -0.18
N ALA A 462 24.69 -6.39 -0.94
CA ALA A 462 24.06 -6.91 -2.15
C ALA A 462 25.12 -7.31 -3.21
N ARG A 463 26.14 -6.48 -3.41
CA ARG A 463 27.30 -6.77 -4.28
C ARG A 463 28.01 -8.06 -3.87
N ALA A 464 28.31 -8.20 -2.58
CA ALA A 464 28.98 -9.38 -2.06
C ALA A 464 28.14 -10.65 -2.31
N ILE A 465 26.83 -10.63 -2.02
CA ILE A 465 25.93 -11.77 -2.28
C ILE A 465 25.90 -12.12 -3.76
N TYR A 466 25.77 -11.13 -4.66
CA TYR A 466 25.75 -11.36 -6.10
C TYR A 466 27.00 -12.09 -6.59
N TYR A 467 28.19 -11.62 -6.19
CA TYR A 467 29.43 -12.27 -6.63
C TYR A 467 29.66 -13.64 -6.00
N HIS A 468 29.33 -13.82 -4.71
CA HIS A 468 29.36 -15.16 -4.09
C HIS A 468 28.39 -16.12 -4.78
N TYR A 469 27.22 -15.65 -5.18
CA TYR A 469 26.26 -16.44 -5.93
C TYR A 469 26.82 -16.85 -7.30
N LEU A 470 27.41 -15.92 -8.05
CA LEU A 470 28.03 -16.21 -9.35
C LEU A 470 29.20 -17.19 -9.26
N ALA A 471 30.06 -17.03 -8.26
CA ALA A 471 31.22 -17.90 -8.07
C ALA A 471 30.81 -19.36 -7.85
N ASN A 472 29.66 -19.60 -7.21
CA ASN A 472 29.12 -20.93 -6.96
C ASN A 472 28.17 -21.42 -8.07
N ASN A 473 27.65 -20.52 -8.91
CA ASN A 473 26.72 -20.83 -10.00
C ASN A 473 27.23 -20.30 -11.36
N PRO A 474 28.25 -20.93 -11.96
CA PRO A 474 28.89 -20.41 -13.18
C PRO A 474 27.95 -20.38 -14.40
N ARG A 475 26.89 -21.21 -14.41
CA ARG A 475 25.88 -21.24 -15.48
C ARG A 475 24.71 -20.28 -15.27
N PHE A 476 24.75 -19.46 -14.22
CA PHE A 476 23.63 -18.57 -13.88
C PHE A 476 23.14 -17.74 -15.08
N TRP A 477 24.02 -16.99 -15.74
CA TRP A 477 23.63 -16.13 -16.86
C TRP A 477 23.22 -16.91 -18.12
N GLN A 478 23.74 -18.13 -18.31
CA GLN A 478 23.26 -19.04 -19.35
C GLN A 478 21.82 -19.49 -19.07
N ASP A 479 21.52 -19.86 -17.83
CA ASP A 479 20.17 -20.29 -17.43
C ASP A 479 19.17 -19.12 -17.54
N ILE A 480 19.53 -17.93 -17.04
CA ILE A 480 18.69 -16.73 -17.11
C ILE A 480 18.35 -16.35 -18.55
N THR A 481 19.34 -16.34 -19.46
CA THR A 481 19.09 -16.00 -20.86
C THR A 481 18.26 -17.08 -21.57
N THR A 482 18.41 -18.35 -21.21
CA THR A 482 17.57 -19.44 -21.72
C THR A 482 16.11 -19.27 -21.29
N HIS A 483 15.86 -18.94 -20.02
CA HIS A 483 14.53 -18.64 -19.52
C HIS A 483 13.93 -17.40 -20.18
N ALA A 484 14.73 -16.35 -20.35
CA ALA A 484 14.32 -15.10 -21.01
C ALA A 484 14.02 -15.26 -22.51
N ASP A 485 14.60 -16.27 -23.18
CA ASP A 485 14.31 -16.63 -24.58
C ASP A 485 13.09 -17.57 -24.72
N THR A 486 12.57 -18.14 -23.62
CA THR A 486 11.47 -19.12 -23.65
C THR A 486 10.10 -18.42 -23.62
N VAL A 487 9.64 -17.93 -24.78
CA VAL A 487 8.38 -17.18 -24.94
C VAL A 487 7.14 -17.94 -24.46
N ALA A 488 7.16 -19.27 -24.50
CA ALA A 488 6.05 -20.11 -24.03
C ALA A 488 5.76 -19.96 -22.53
N LEU A 489 6.77 -19.62 -21.73
CA LEU A 489 6.66 -19.43 -20.28
C LEU A 489 6.78 -17.94 -19.96
N LYS A 490 5.71 -17.19 -20.26
CA LYS A 490 5.67 -15.71 -20.16
C LYS A 490 6.21 -15.18 -18.83
N ASP A 491 5.66 -15.63 -17.70
CA ASP A 491 6.01 -15.07 -16.38
C ASP A 491 7.45 -15.39 -15.98
N LEU A 492 7.95 -16.57 -16.37
CA LEU A 492 9.33 -16.97 -16.15
C LEU A 492 10.30 -16.13 -16.99
N ALA A 493 9.97 -15.91 -18.27
CA ALA A 493 10.77 -15.07 -19.17
C ALA A 493 10.82 -13.61 -18.70
N LEU A 494 9.67 -13.04 -18.28
CA LEU A 494 9.62 -11.68 -17.71
C LEU A 494 10.42 -11.57 -16.41
N SER A 495 10.36 -12.59 -15.55
CA SER A 495 11.15 -12.63 -14.30
C SER A 495 12.65 -12.71 -14.56
N ALA A 496 13.07 -13.48 -15.57
CA ALA A 496 14.46 -13.55 -16.00
C ALA A 496 14.97 -12.22 -16.57
N ILE A 497 14.17 -11.53 -17.40
CA ILE A 497 14.49 -10.17 -17.90
C ILE A 497 14.55 -9.16 -16.75
N ARG A 498 13.65 -9.27 -15.76
CA ARG A 498 13.72 -8.44 -14.55
C ARG A 498 15.02 -8.67 -13.79
N CYS A 499 15.47 -9.91 -13.66
CA CYS A 499 16.78 -10.20 -13.04
C CYS A 499 17.94 -9.54 -13.78
N ILE A 500 17.93 -9.56 -15.12
CA ILE A 500 18.93 -8.82 -15.94
C ILE A 500 18.84 -7.32 -15.63
N THR A 501 17.64 -6.76 -15.67
CA THR A 501 17.40 -5.32 -15.46
C THR A 501 17.80 -4.87 -14.06
N SER A 502 17.47 -5.65 -13.03
CA SER A 502 17.82 -5.40 -11.64
C SER A 502 19.33 -5.34 -11.44
N VAL A 503 20.11 -6.23 -12.06
CA VAL A 503 21.58 -6.14 -12.00
C VAL A 503 22.10 -4.95 -12.80
N ILE A 504 21.56 -4.65 -13.99
CA ILE A 504 21.96 -3.46 -14.78
C ILE A 504 21.77 -2.17 -13.98
N THR A 505 20.65 -2.06 -13.28
CA THR A 505 20.25 -0.84 -12.56
C THR A 505 20.85 -0.73 -11.15
N ALA A 506 21.40 -1.82 -10.62
CA ALA A 506 22.00 -1.88 -9.29
C ALA A 506 23.16 -0.89 -9.12
N GLU A 507 23.10 -0.14 -8.02
CA GLU A 507 24.13 0.78 -7.58
C GLU A 507 24.82 0.18 -6.36
N TRP A 508 26.03 -0.35 -6.56
CA TRP A 508 26.82 -0.90 -5.47
C TRP A 508 27.91 0.10 -5.10
N PRO A 509 27.79 0.82 -3.98
CA PRO A 509 28.83 1.74 -3.56
C PRO A 509 30.09 0.98 -3.14
N THR A 510 31.23 1.59 -3.41
CA THR A 510 32.56 0.97 -3.25
C THR A 510 33.22 1.28 -1.92
N THR A 511 32.68 2.24 -1.16
CA THR A 511 33.50 3.03 -0.23
C THR A 511 33.34 2.67 1.25
N THR A 512 32.42 1.78 1.63
CA THR A 512 31.99 1.71 3.04
C THR A 512 32.21 0.38 3.77
N ALA A 513 32.47 -0.76 3.12
CA ALA A 513 32.74 -2.01 3.84
C ALA A 513 33.64 -2.98 3.08
N ASP A 514 34.76 -3.38 3.68
CA ASP A 514 35.64 -4.49 3.25
C ASP A 514 34.94 -5.85 3.42
N LEU A 515 33.82 -6.06 2.72
CA LEU A 515 33.20 -7.38 2.65
C LEU A 515 34.02 -8.28 1.72
N PRO A 516 34.33 -9.53 2.13
CA PRO A 516 35.17 -10.42 1.34
C PRO A 516 34.46 -10.80 0.04
N LEU A 517 35.04 -10.40 -1.09
CA LEU A 517 34.58 -10.78 -2.42
C LEU A 517 35.31 -12.03 -2.92
N PRO A 518 34.68 -12.88 -3.75
CA PRO A 518 35.37 -13.99 -4.40
C PRO A 518 36.52 -13.50 -5.28
N THR A 519 37.68 -14.15 -5.18
CA THR A 519 38.86 -13.86 -6.02
C THR A 519 38.87 -14.65 -7.34
N THR A 520 37.89 -15.54 -7.55
CA THR A 520 37.82 -16.44 -8.71
C THR A 520 37.24 -15.79 -9.96
N ILE A 521 36.53 -14.67 -9.81
CA ILE A 521 35.84 -13.95 -10.89
C ILE A 521 36.14 -12.46 -10.80
N ALA A 522 35.99 -11.75 -11.92
CA ALA A 522 36.08 -10.30 -11.93
C ALA A 522 34.91 -9.69 -11.14
N THR A 523 35.20 -8.71 -10.28
CA THR A 523 34.20 -8.08 -9.42
C THR A 523 34.09 -6.57 -9.67
N PRO A 524 33.58 -6.12 -10.83
CA PRO A 524 33.31 -4.71 -11.09
C PRO A 524 32.55 -3.99 -9.98
N GLU A 525 32.68 -2.67 -9.98
CA GLU A 525 32.15 -1.81 -8.93
C GLU A 525 30.65 -1.56 -9.07
N THR A 526 30.11 -1.58 -10.29
CA THR A 526 28.70 -1.28 -10.56
C THR A 526 28.02 -2.43 -11.31
N GLY A 527 26.70 -2.53 -11.18
CA GLY A 527 25.93 -3.61 -11.78
C GLY A 527 25.95 -3.62 -13.32
N HIS A 528 25.89 -2.46 -13.96
CA HIS A 528 26.03 -2.36 -15.42
C HIS A 528 27.42 -2.77 -15.93
N LEU A 529 28.49 -2.50 -15.17
CA LEU A 529 29.83 -3.00 -15.49
C LEU A 529 29.96 -4.51 -15.23
N ALA A 530 29.26 -5.04 -14.23
CA ALA A 530 29.19 -6.48 -13.97
C ALA A 530 28.59 -7.25 -15.16
N ILE A 531 27.54 -6.70 -15.78
CA ILE A 531 26.94 -7.24 -17.01
C ILE A 531 27.91 -7.22 -18.19
N LEU A 532 28.81 -6.23 -18.25
CA LEU A 532 29.85 -6.11 -19.27
C LEU A 532 31.14 -6.87 -18.94
N SER A 533 31.16 -7.69 -17.89
CA SER A 533 32.30 -8.51 -17.49
C SER A 533 31.97 -10.01 -17.54
N PRO A 534 32.94 -10.90 -17.76
CA PRO A 534 32.72 -12.35 -17.64
C PRO A 534 32.31 -12.74 -16.21
N PRO A 535 31.35 -13.67 -16.03
CA PRO A 535 30.72 -14.51 -17.05
C PRO A 535 29.45 -13.91 -17.68
N ALA A 536 28.97 -12.74 -17.24
CA ALA A 536 27.70 -12.17 -17.70
C ALA A 536 27.75 -11.73 -19.17
N LEU A 537 28.86 -11.12 -19.59
CA LEU A 537 29.07 -10.59 -20.94
C LEU A 537 28.83 -11.63 -22.04
N GLU A 538 29.20 -12.88 -21.79
CA GLU A 538 29.13 -13.97 -22.78
C GLU A 538 27.69 -14.37 -23.14
N TYR A 539 26.73 -14.09 -22.26
CA TYR A 539 25.34 -14.52 -22.43
C TYR A 539 24.38 -13.34 -22.54
N THR A 540 24.50 -12.36 -21.63
CA THR A 540 23.49 -11.30 -21.48
C THR A 540 23.52 -10.29 -22.62
N LEU A 541 24.70 -9.83 -23.05
CA LEU A 541 24.83 -8.87 -24.13
C LEU A 541 24.39 -9.46 -25.48
N PRO A 542 24.82 -10.68 -25.89
CA PRO A 542 24.28 -11.33 -27.09
C PRO A 542 22.75 -11.50 -27.03
N TYR A 543 22.22 -11.91 -25.87
CA TYR A 543 20.76 -12.00 -25.70
C TYR A 543 20.09 -10.65 -25.93
N LEU A 544 20.52 -9.57 -25.26
CA LEU A 544 19.90 -8.25 -25.36
C LEU A 544 19.97 -7.68 -26.79
N LEU A 545 21.06 -7.91 -27.52
CA LEU A 545 21.25 -7.43 -28.88
C LEU A 545 20.47 -8.26 -29.93
N LYS A 546 20.24 -9.55 -29.67
CA LYS A 546 19.47 -10.43 -30.57
C LYS A 546 18.06 -9.89 -30.81
N PRO A 547 17.50 -9.97 -32.04
CA PRO A 547 16.11 -9.62 -32.29
C PRO A 547 15.15 -10.47 -31.44
N PRO A 548 14.02 -9.93 -30.95
CA PRO A 548 13.05 -10.71 -30.18
C PRO A 548 12.43 -11.81 -31.04
N GLN A 549 12.10 -12.94 -30.43
CA GLN A 549 11.36 -13.98 -31.13
C GLN A 549 9.92 -13.53 -31.36
N THR A 550 9.42 -13.67 -32.59
CA THR A 550 8.03 -13.35 -32.95
C THR A 550 7.29 -14.62 -33.35
N PHE A 551 6.00 -14.70 -33.02
CA PHE A 551 5.12 -15.80 -33.46
C PHE A 551 4.88 -15.83 -34.99
N ALA A 552 5.52 -14.97 -35.79
CA ALA A 552 5.50 -15.11 -37.25
C ALA A 552 6.15 -16.44 -37.72
N ASN A 553 6.93 -17.12 -36.88
CA ASN A 553 7.48 -18.45 -37.12
C ASN A 553 6.61 -19.62 -36.61
N LEU A 554 5.45 -19.35 -35.99
CA LEU A 554 4.45 -20.34 -35.55
C LEU A 554 3.05 -19.76 -35.82
N VAL A 555 2.46 -20.19 -36.92
CA VAL A 555 1.15 -19.85 -37.49
C VAL A 555 0.17 -19.12 -36.54
N GLY A 556 -0.10 -17.84 -36.84
CA GLY A 556 -1.33 -17.13 -36.45
C GLY A 556 -1.22 -16.22 -35.21
N GLY A 557 -1.06 -14.92 -35.44
CA GLY A 557 -1.25 -13.89 -34.40
C GLY A 557 -0.52 -12.58 -34.70
N ARG A 558 -1.13 -11.72 -35.53
CA ARG A 558 -0.62 -10.36 -35.79
C ARG A 558 -0.97 -9.45 -34.61
N GLY A 559 0.05 -8.86 -33.99
CA GLY A 559 -0.03 -7.51 -33.42
C GLY A 559 -0.97 -7.28 -32.24
N ASP A 560 -1.25 -8.28 -31.43
CA ASP A 560 -2.03 -8.08 -30.20
C ASP A 560 -1.12 -7.51 -29.09
N PRO A 561 -1.38 -6.33 -28.51
CA PRO A 561 -0.63 -5.80 -27.37
C PRO A 561 -0.67 -6.73 -26.14
N GLU A 562 -1.61 -7.66 -26.09
CA GLU A 562 -1.70 -8.71 -25.04
C GLU A 562 -0.83 -9.95 -25.33
N SER A 563 -0.18 -10.02 -26.51
CA SER A 563 0.67 -11.16 -26.86
C SER A 563 1.89 -11.24 -25.94
N ALA A 564 2.11 -12.43 -25.36
CA ALA A 564 3.28 -12.72 -24.52
C ALA A 564 4.61 -12.32 -25.19
N ALA A 565 4.72 -12.49 -26.52
CA ALA A 565 5.91 -12.10 -27.28
C ALA A 565 6.15 -10.58 -27.26
N TYR A 566 5.09 -9.77 -27.37
CA TYR A 566 5.21 -8.31 -27.32
C TYR A 566 5.62 -7.82 -25.93
N LEU A 567 5.06 -8.40 -24.87
CA LEU A 567 5.41 -8.05 -23.49
C LEU A 567 6.86 -8.41 -23.17
N ILE A 568 7.33 -9.59 -23.59
CA ILE A 568 8.73 -10.00 -23.43
C ILE A 568 9.66 -9.11 -24.26
N ALA A 569 9.30 -8.78 -25.51
CA ALA A 569 10.09 -7.90 -26.36
C ALA A 569 10.19 -6.48 -25.80
N SER A 570 9.09 -5.96 -25.24
CA SER A 570 9.06 -4.65 -24.57
C SER A 570 9.91 -4.63 -23.31
N ALA A 571 9.79 -5.65 -22.44
CA ALA A 571 10.62 -5.77 -21.25
C ALA A 571 12.12 -5.87 -21.60
N LYS A 572 12.46 -6.64 -22.64
CA LYS A 572 13.84 -6.74 -23.15
C LYS A 572 14.36 -5.41 -23.67
N PHE A 573 13.52 -4.66 -24.39
CA PHE A 573 13.85 -3.32 -24.88
C PHE A 573 14.09 -2.35 -23.73
N ASP A 574 13.26 -2.38 -22.69
CA ASP A 574 13.44 -1.55 -21.50
C ASP A 574 14.73 -1.90 -20.74
N ALA A 575 15.08 -3.19 -20.65
CA ALA A 575 16.36 -3.63 -20.09
C ALA A 575 17.56 -3.08 -20.88
N LEU A 576 17.50 -3.12 -22.22
CA LEU A 576 18.52 -2.56 -23.09
C LEU A 576 18.61 -1.03 -22.96
N ARG A 577 17.47 -0.35 -22.79
CA ARG A 577 17.40 1.10 -22.57
C ARG A 577 18.04 1.48 -21.24
N ALA A 578 17.75 0.74 -20.17
CA ALA A 578 18.36 0.93 -18.86
C ALA A 578 19.90 0.78 -18.93
N LEU A 579 20.39 -0.24 -19.66
CA LEU A 579 21.83 -0.44 -19.88
C LEU A 579 22.45 0.74 -20.64
N ASN A 580 21.81 1.20 -21.71
CA ASN A 580 22.27 2.35 -22.49
C ASN A 580 22.37 3.62 -21.64
N SER A 581 21.35 3.90 -20.83
CA SER A 581 21.34 5.08 -19.95
C SER A 581 22.47 5.04 -18.91
N ARG A 582 22.73 3.88 -18.28
CA ARG A 582 23.84 3.73 -17.34
C ARG A 582 25.21 3.85 -18.02
N LEU A 583 25.36 3.23 -19.20
CA LEU A 583 26.62 3.27 -19.95
C LEU A 583 26.93 4.67 -20.48
N MET A 584 25.91 5.44 -20.88
CA MET A 584 26.09 6.85 -21.28
C MET A 584 26.70 7.68 -20.16
N VAL A 585 26.16 7.56 -18.93
CA VAL A 585 26.72 8.23 -17.74
C VAL A 585 28.16 7.78 -17.48
N GLN A 586 28.46 6.48 -17.62
CA GLN A 586 29.81 5.96 -17.44
C GLN A 586 30.82 6.51 -18.47
N VAL A 587 30.43 6.62 -19.73
CA VAL A 587 31.28 7.18 -20.81
C VAL A 587 31.53 8.67 -20.59
N GLU A 588 30.53 9.42 -20.13
CA GLU A 588 30.70 10.84 -19.76
C GLU A 588 31.68 11.02 -18.60
N GLN A 589 31.64 10.11 -17.60
CA GLN A 589 32.54 10.15 -16.46
C GLN A 589 33.96 9.65 -16.78
N GLN A 590 34.10 8.67 -17.67
CA GLN A 590 35.37 8.00 -17.98
C GLN A 590 35.54 7.77 -19.49
N PRO A 591 35.86 8.82 -20.27
CA PRO A 591 36.05 8.69 -21.71
C PRO A 591 37.32 7.90 -22.05
N GLY A 592 37.26 7.05 -23.10
CA GLY A 592 38.40 6.35 -23.68
C GLY A 592 38.66 4.93 -23.18
N GLN A 593 37.75 4.34 -22.40
CA GLN A 593 37.88 2.96 -21.91
C GLN A 593 37.29 1.88 -22.84
N GLY A 594 36.88 2.24 -24.06
CA GLY A 594 36.36 1.29 -25.06
C GLY A 594 34.86 0.98 -24.91
N TYR A 595 34.16 1.66 -24.01
CA TYR A 595 32.71 1.54 -23.83
C TYR A 595 31.92 2.25 -24.95
N GLU A 596 32.56 3.14 -25.71
CA GLU A 596 31.94 3.92 -26.78
C GLU A 596 31.42 3.04 -27.93
N GLU A 597 32.17 2.00 -28.29
CA GLU A 597 31.78 1.06 -29.36
C GLU A 597 30.58 0.21 -28.95
N ILE A 598 30.54 -0.21 -27.68
CA ILE A 598 29.43 -0.95 -27.09
C ILE A 598 28.19 -0.06 -27.04
N LEU A 599 28.33 1.20 -26.60
CA LEU A 599 27.26 2.19 -26.56
C LEU A 599 26.68 2.45 -27.95
N ALA A 600 27.53 2.61 -28.97
CA ALA A 600 27.08 2.79 -30.35
C ALA A 600 26.30 1.58 -30.88
N THR A 601 26.71 0.37 -30.51
CA THR A 601 26.02 -0.88 -30.91
C THR A 601 24.66 -1.02 -30.23
N ILE A 602 24.59 -0.74 -28.93
CA ILE A 602 23.33 -0.72 -28.16
C ILE A 602 22.39 0.36 -28.71
N GLY A 603 22.90 1.56 -29.01
CA GLY A 603 22.12 2.65 -29.58
C GLY A 603 21.51 2.32 -30.94
N LYS A 604 22.25 1.63 -31.82
CA LYS A 604 21.71 1.11 -33.09
C LYS A 604 20.55 0.15 -32.86
N ARG A 605 20.70 -0.79 -31.93
CA ARG A 605 19.65 -1.76 -31.59
C ARG A 605 18.42 -1.09 -30.98
N LEU A 606 18.60 -0.06 -30.15
CA LEU A 606 17.49 0.72 -29.60
C LEU A 606 16.72 1.51 -30.67
N ALA A 607 17.39 1.98 -31.72
CA ALA A 607 16.75 2.70 -32.82
C ALA A 607 15.79 1.82 -33.65
N GLU A 608 15.96 0.49 -33.63
CA GLU A 608 15.08 -0.46 -34.31
C GLU A 608 13.73 -0.64 -33.59
N GLY A 609 13.64 -0.24 -32.32
CA GLY A 609 12.45 -0.37 -31.48
C GLY A 609 12.26 -1.77 -30.86
N PRO A 610 11.19 -1.95 -30.05
CA PRO A 610 10.93 -3.20 -29.31
C PRO A 610 10.74 -4.41 -30.21
N MET A 611 10.17 -4.20 -31.41
CA MET A 611 9.99 -5.22 -32.44
C MET A 611 10.88 -4.87 -33.63
N SER A 612 11.83 -5.73 -33.99
CA SER A 612 12.72 -5.50 -35.13
C SER A 612 11.91 -5.35 -36.42
N ARG A 613 12.22 -4.31 -37.20
CA ARG A 613 11.57 -4.01 -38.50
C ARG A 613 11.87 -5.03 -39.61
N GLU A 614 12.74 -6.00 -39.38
CA GLU A 614 13.21 -6.96 -40.40
C GLU A 614 12.12 -7.91 -40.95
N GLY A 615 10.94 -7.98 -40.32
CA GLY A 615 9.78 -8.70 -40.86
C GLY A 615 9.04 -8.00 -42.01
N GLN A 616 9.41 -6.77 -42.40
CA GLN A 616 8.73 -6.00 -43.45
C GLN A 616 9.28 -6.18 -44.87
N VAL A 617 10.33 -6.97 -45.09
CA VAL A 617 10.87 -7.22 -46.43
C VAL A 617 10.21 -8.45 -47.05
N GLY A 618 8.93 -8.32 -47.41
CA GLY A 618 8.12 -9.39 -47.99
C GLY A 618 6.96 -8.85 -48.85
N GLY A 619 7.29 -8.26 -50.00
CA GLY A 619 6.41 -8.20 -51.18
C GLY A 619 5.16 -7.31 -51.12
N ASN A 620 5.33 -5.99 -51.29
CA ASN A 620 4.30 -5.19 -51.98
C ASN A 620 4.36 -5.52 -53.48
N VAL A 621 3.74 -6.61 -53.91
CA VAL A 621 3.33 -6.74 -55.31
C VAL A 621 2.06 -5.92 -55.45
N GLY A 622 2.17 -4.80 -56.17
CA GLY A 622 1.05 -3.94 -56.49
C GLY A 622 -0.05 -4.73 -57.20
N VAL A 623 -1.24 -4.73 -56.60
CA VAL A 623 -2.47 -5.03 -57.33
C VAL A 623 -2.73 -3.79 -58.19
N LEU A 624 -2.26 -3.86 -59.44
CA LEU A 624 -2.76 -3.02 -60.52
C LEU A 624 -4.15 -3.52 -60.87
N GLU A 625 -5.12 -2.60 -60.79
CA GLU A 625 -6.48 -2.77 -61.28
C GLU A 625 -6.48 -3.18 -62.75
N LEU A 626 -7.33 -4.16 -63.09
CA LEU A 626 -7.95 -4.35 -64.40
C LEU A 626 -9.42 -4.67 -64.21
#